data_AF-A0A4V5U843-F1
#
_entry.id   AF-A0A4V5U843-F1
#
_cell.length_a   1.000
_cell.length_b   1.000
_cell.length_c   1.000
_cell.angle_alpha   90.00
_cell.angle_beta   90.00
_cell.angle_gamma   90.00
#
_symmetry.space_group_name_H-M   'P 1'
#
loop_
_entity.id
_entity.type
_entity.pdbx_description
1 polymer ?
#
loop_
_entity_poly.entity_id
_entity_poly.type
_entity_poly.pdbx_seq_one_letter_code
_entity_poly.pdbx_strand_id
1 'polypeptide(L)'
;MDEVLIKLGSKIREYRNLKGLSQDQLGELCGFHFSYIGGVERGERNITIENIAKISKALDIELSKLFEFHQETDENNLGEKQNLLNELTILLENKSVSQITMIKNIINEIFKTFSK
;
A
#
# COMPACT_ATOMS: atom_id res chain seq x y z
N MET A 1 -6.11 -18.35 7.37
CA MET A 1 -6.21 -16.91 7.70
C MET A 1 -6.24 -16.16 6.38
N ASP A 2 -7.06 -15.12 6.24
CA ASP A 2 -7.07 -14.32 5.00
C ASP A 2 -5.78 -13.47 4.92
N GLU A 3 -5.07 -13.57 3.81
CA GLU A 3 -3.81 -12.88 3.56
C GLU A 3 -3.97 -11.35 3.64
N VAL A 4 -5.12 -10.83 3.21
CA VAL A 4 -5.41 -9.39 3.24
C VAL A 4 -5.52 -8.88 4.67
N LEU A 5 -6.15 -9.65 5.57
CA LEU A 5 -6.30 -9.28 6.98
C LEU A 5 -4.94 -9.27 7.71
N ILE A 6 -4.05 -10.19 7.38
CA ILE A 6 -2.69 -10.22 7.94
C ILE A 6 -1.91 -8.98 7.48
N LYS A 7 -1.95 -8.65 6.19
CA LYS A 7 -1.26 -7.47 5.63
C LYS A 7 -1.76 -6.17 6.25
N LEU A 8 -3.08 -6.01 6.35
CA LEU A 8 -3.70 -4.87 7.02
C LEU A 8 -3.31 -4.79 8.50
N GLY A 9 -3.42 -5.90 9.23
CA GLY A 9 -3.06 -5.97 10.64
C GLY A 9 -1.59 -5.61 10.89
N SER A 10 -0.70 -6.06 10.00
CA SER A 10 0.72 -5.70 10.02
C SER A 10 0.94 -4.20 9.82
N LYS A 11 0.28 -3.58 8.84
CA LYS A 11 0.33 -2.12 8.62
C LYS A 11 -0.15 -1.33 9.83
N ILE A 12 -1.25 -1.74 10.45
CA ILE A 12 -1.77 -1.09 11.68
C ILE A 12 -0.72 -1.18 12.79
N ARG A 13 -0.10 -2.34 12.99
CA ARG A 13 0.96 -2.54 13.99
C ARG A 13 2.19 -1.68 13.71
N GLU A 14 2.62 -1.61 12.45
CA GLU A 14 3.74 -0.79 11.99
C GLU A 14 3.54 0.68 12.39
N TYR A 15 2.44 1.29 11.96
CA TYR A 15 2.15 2.69 12.27
C TYR A 15 1.92 2.93 13.77
N ARG A 16 1.31 1.97 14.47
CA ARG A 16 1.16 2.04 15.93
C ARG A 16 2.53 2.13 16.62
N ASN A 17 3.46 1.28 16.22
CA ASN A 17 4.83 1.27 16.77
C ASN A 17 5.59 2.56 16.41
N LEU A 18 5.43 3.08 15.19
CA LEU A 18 6.05 4.35 14.78
C LEU A 18 5.56 5.54 15.62
N LYS A 19 4.30 5.51 16.07
CA LYS A 19 3.75 6.51 17.00
C LYS A 19 4.07 6.21 18.48
N GLY A 20 4.80 5.14 18.78
CA GLY A 20 5.18 4.74 20.14
C GLY A 20 4.00 4.29 21.02
N LEU A 21 2.89 3.86 20.40
CA LEU A 21 1.67 3.49 21.11
C LEU A 21 1.64 2.01 21.47
N SER A 22 1.13 1.67 22.66
CA SER A 22 0.71 0.31 23.01
C SER A 22 -0.63 -0.05 22.35
N GLN A 23 -0.98 -1.34 22.29
CA GLN A 23 -2.30 -1.76 21.79
C GLN A 23 -3.45 -1.21 22.64
N ASP A 24 -3.21 -1.01 23.94
CA ASP A 24 -4.18 -0.44 24.87
C ASP A 24 -4.39 1.05 24.59
N GLN A 25 -3.30 1.80 24.41
CA GLN A 25 -3.36 3.21 24.04
C GLN A 25 -4.04 3.43 22.69
N LEU A 26 -3.73 2.61 21.68
CA LEU A 26 -4.44 2.70 20.39
C LEU A 26 -5.91 2.33 20.55
N GLY A 27 -6.22 1.33 21.38
CA GLY A 27 -7.58 0.95 21.72
C GLY A 27 -8.36 2.14 22.28
N GLU A 28 -7.82 2.79 23.32
CA GLU A 28 -8.41 3.98 23.95
C GLU A 28 -8.68 5.10 22.93
N LEU A 29 -7.70 5.42 22.09
CA LEU A 29 -7.84 6.45 21.04
C LEU A 29 -8.92 6.13 20.00
N CYS A 30 -9.15 4.84 19.72
CA CYS A 30 -10.15 4.39 18.75
C CYS A 30 -11.53 4.11 19.37
N GLY A 31 -11.64 4.09 20.70
CA GLY A 31 -12.82 3.58 21.41
C GLY A 31 -12.99 2.06 21.32
N PHE A 32 -11.88 1.32 21.26
CA PHE A 32 -11.84 -0.15 21.23
C PHE A 32 -11.10 -0.71 22.44
N HIS A 33 -11.44 -1.94 22.81
CA HIS A 33 -10.67 -2.67 23.81
C HIS A 33 -9.33 -3.15 23.22
N PHE A 34 -8.25 -3.17 24.01
CA PHE A 34 -6.91 -3.59 23.54
C PHE A 34 -6.91 -4.96 22.86
N SER A 35 -7.73 -5.91 23.33
CA SER A 35 -7.84 -7.25 22.75
C SER A 35 -8.45 -7.25 21.35
N TYR A 36 -9.31 -6.27 21.03
CA TYR A 36 -9.82 -6.06 19.68
C TYR A 36 -8.69 -5.59 18.76
N ILE A 37 -7.92 -4.58 19.17
CA ILE A 37 -6.73 -4.11 18.43
C ILE A 37 -5.75 -5.26 18.20
N GLY A 38 -5.44 -6.04 19.24
CA GLY A 38 -4.55 -7.18 19.12
C GLY A 38 -5.05 -8.24 18.14
N GLY A 39 -6.35 -8.54 18.15
CA GLY A 39 -6.96 -9.47 17.19
C GLY A 39 -6.94 -8.93 15.76
N VAL A 40 -7.15 -7.63 15.56
CA VAL A 40 -7.04 -6.96 14.25
C VAL A 40 -5.61 -7.02 13.74
N GLU A 41 -4.61 -6.68 14.56
CA GLU A 41 -3.20 -6.72 14.17
C GLU A 41 -2.68 -8.11 13.84
N ARG A 42 -3.27 -9.15 14.42
CA ARG A 42 -2.95 -10.55 14.09
C ARG A 42 -3.72 -11.07 12.87
N GLY A 43 -4.69 -10.31 12.34
CA GLY A 43 -5.56 -10.75 11.25
C GLY A 43 -6.66 -11.73 11.68
N GLU A 44 -6.92 -11.86 12.98
CA GLU A 44 -7.94 -12.76 13.56
C GLU A 44 -9.35 -12.16 13.52
N ARG A 45 -9.45 -10.85 13.25
CA ARG A 45 -10.71 -10.11 13.18
C ARG A 45 -10.92 -9.55 11.78
N ASN A 46 -12.06 -9.88 11.19
CA ASN A 46 -12.54 -9.20 9.99
C ASN A 46 -13.14 -7.84 10.41
N ILE A 47 -12.36 -6.77 10.20
CA ILE A 47 -12.68 -5.41 10.60
C ILE A 47 -13.45 -4.68 9.51
N THR A 48 -14.45 -3.88 9.89
CA THR A 48 -15.22 -3.06 8.94
C THR A 48 -14.40 -1.87 8.48
N ILE A 49 -14.65 -1.37 7.26
CA ILE A 49 -14.00 -0.17 6.71
C ILE A 49 -14.14 1.05 7.64
N GLU A 50 -15.31 1.22 8.27
CA GLU A 50 -15.53 2.29 9.25
C GLU A 50 -14.58 2.23 10.45
N ASN A 51 -14.30 1.03 10.96
CA ASN A 51 -13.38 0.85 12.07
C ASN A 51 -11.92 1.01 11.62
N ILE A 52 -11.58 0.62 10.39
CA ILE A 52 -10.27 0.92 9.81
C ILE A 52 -10.06 2.44 9.71
N ALA A 53 -11.08 3.20 9.29
CA ALA A 53 -11.02 4.66 9.24
C ALA A 53 -10.86 5.32 10.63
N LYS A 54 -11.47 4.75 11.68
CA LYS A 54 -11.22 5.19 13.07
C LYS A 54 -9.76 4.96 13.48
N ILE A 55 -9.22 3.79 13.14
CA ILE A 55 -7.82 3.44 13.42
C ILE A 55 -6.86 4.37 12.66
N SER A 56 -7.09 4.62 11.38
CA SER A 56 -6.22 5.53 10.60
C SER A 56 -6.25 6.95 11.17
N LYS A 57 -7.43 7.43 11.63
CA LYS A 57 -7.56 8.72 12.29
C LYS A 57 -6.82 8.77 13.64
N ALA A 58 -6.93 7.73 14.47
CA ALA A 58 -6.21 7.63 15.74
C ALA A 58 -4.69 7.54 15.55
N LEU A 59 -4.25 6.91 14.46
CA LEU A 59 -2.85 6.85 14.05
C LEU A 59 -2.39 8.11 13.31
N ASP A 60 -3.27 9.08 13.04
CA ASP A 60 -2.96 10.32 12.34
C ASP A 60 -2.27 10.08 10.98
N ILE A 61 -2.89 9.22 10.17
CA ILE A 61 -2.46 8.88 8.81
C ILE A 61 -3.67 8.86 7.86
N GLU A 62 -3.39 9.01 6.56
CA GLU A 62 -4.39 8.75 5.53
C GLU A 62 -4.83 7.28 5.50
N LEU A 63 -6.10 7.02 5.23
CA LEU A 63 -6.64 5.65 5.18
C LEU A 63 -5.93 4.78 4.13
N SER A 64 -5.55 5.36 3.00
CA SER A 64 -4.81 4.70 1.91
C SER A 64 -3.52 4.04 2.39
N LYS A 65 -2.84 4.64 3.36
CA LYS A 65 -1.57 4.14 3.93
C LYS A 65 -1.69 2.76 4.57
N LEU A 66 -2.88 2.40 5.06
CA LEU A 66 -3.15 1.07 5.61
C LEU A 66 -3.29 -0.02 4.55
N PHE A 67 -3.43 0.35 3.28
CA PHE A 67 -3.58 -0.54 2.13
C PHE A 67 -2.40 -0.48 1.15
N GLU A 68 -1.33 0.26 1.48
CA GLU A 68 -0.06 0.25 0.75
C GLU A 68 0.68 -1.06 1.05
N PHE A 69 0.17 -2.16 0.50
CA PHE A 69 0.78 -3.47 0.58
C PHE A 69 1.91 -3.53 -0.44
N HIS A 70 3.15 -3.38 0.02
CA HIS A 70 4.29 -3.75 -0.81
C HIS A 70 4.22 -5.26 -1.01
N GLN A 71 4.15 -5.69 -2.27
CA GLN A 71 4.31 -7.11 -2.56
C GLN A 71 5.78 -7.44 -2.25
N GLU A 72 6.01 -8.27 -1.22
CA GLU A 72 7.25 -9.03 -1.12
C GLU A 72 7.25 -10.03 -2.29
N THR A 73 7.72 -9.54 -3.42
CA THR A 73 8.01 -10.30 -4.63
C THR A 73 9.50 -10.14 -4.83
N ASP A 74 10.25 -11.23 -4.71
CA ASP A 74 11.68 -11.38 -5.05
C ASP A 74 12.41 -10.03 -5.16
N GLU A 75 12.90 -9.53 -4.02
CA GLU A 75 13.34 -8.15 -3.76
C GLU A 75 14.31 -7.55 -4.79
N ASN A 76 14.93 -8.37 -5.64
CA ASN A 76 15.92 -7.92 -6.62
C ASN A 76 15.35 -7.59 -8.00
N ASN A 77 14.21 -8.14 -8.44
CA ASN A 77 13.72 -7.92 -9.83
C ASN A 77 12.46 -7.06 -9.93
N LEU A 78 11.49 -7.18 -8.99
CA LEU A 78 10.26 -6.38 -9.08
C LEU A 78 10.47 -4.94 -8.61
N GLY A 79 11.37 -4.71 -7.64
CA GLY A 79 11.77 -3.37 -7.22
C GLY A 79 12.41 -2.58 -8.35
N GLU A 80 13.33 -3.18 -9.10
CA GLU A 80 13.96 -2.56 -10.28
C GLU A 80 12.92 -2.21 -11.35
N LYS A 81 12.04 -3.16 -11.69
CA LYS A 81 10.96 -2.92 -12.64
C LYS A 81 10.05 -1.77 -12.20
N GLN A 82 9.67 -1.74 -10.92
CA GLN A 82 8.79 -0.69 -10.40
C GLN A 82 9.48 0.68 -10.37
N ASN A 83 10.77 0.73 -10.04
CA ASN A 83 11.58 1.95 -10.12
C ASN A 83 11.64 2.49 -11.55
N LEU A 84 11.89 1.63 -12.53
CA LEU A 84 11.89 2.00 -13.96
C LEU A 84 10.53 2.53 -14.42
N LEU A 85 9.43 1.91 -13.97
CA LEU A 85 8.08 2.38 -14.29
C LEU A 85 7.77 3.74 -13.66
N ASN A 86 8.22 3.97 -12.43
CA ASN A 86 8.06 5.25 -11.73
C ASN A 86 8.88 6.35 -12.43
N GLU A 87 10.14 6.09 -12.76
CA GLU A 87 11.00 7.02 -13.51
C GLU A 87 10.39 7.38 -14.87
N LEU A 88 9.87 6.39 -15.59
CA LEU A 88 9.20 6.60 -16.87
C LEU A 88 7.95 7.47 -16.70
N THR A 89 7.16 7.23 -15.66
CA THR A 89 5.95 8.02 -15.35
C THR A 89 6.32 9.48 -15.13
N ILE A 90 7.30 9.76 -14.26
CA ILE A 90 7.79 11.11 -13.97
C ILE A 90 8.29 11.80 -15.24
N LEU A 91 9.03 11.09 -16.10
CA LEU A 91 9.54 11.65 -17.36
C LEU A 91 8.41 12.06 -18.31
N LEU A 92 7.32 11.29 -18.33
CA LEU A 92 6.17 11.48 -19.21
C LEU A 92 5.16 12.52 -18.71
N GLU A 93 5.07 12.76 -17.40
CA GLU A 93 4.10 13.70 -16.79
C GLU A 93 4.15 15.11 -17.40
N ASN A 94 5.35 15.60 -17.75
CA ASN A 94 5.54 16.93 -18.30
C ASN A 94 5.66 16.96 -19.84
N LYS A 95 5.24 15.90 -20.54
CA LYS A 95 5.29 15.82 -22.01
C LYS A 95 3.94 16.16 -22.63
N SER A 96 3.97 16.73 -23.84
CA SER A 96 2.76 17.01 -24.59
C SER A 96 2.06 15.71 -25.03
N VAL A 97 0.74 15.78 -25.21
CA VAL A 97 -0.08 14.64 -25.69
C VAL A 97 0.47 14.07 -27.00
N SER A 98 0.96 14.92 -27.92
CA SER A 98 1.56 14.47 -29.18
C SER A 98 2.83 13.66 -28.96
N GLN A 99 3.72 14.09 -28.05
CA GLN A 99 4.93 13.35 -27.70
C GLN A 99 4.61 12.02 -27.02
N ILE A 100 3.67 11.99 -26.07
CA ILE A 100 3.23 10.74 -25.42
C ILE A 100 2.64 9.77 -26.46
N THR A 101 1.87 10.28 -27.42
CA THR A 101 1.31 9.48 -28.52
C THR A 101 2.39 8.88 -29.39
N MET A 102 3.42 9.65 -29.74
CA MET A 102 4.56 9.16 -30.52
C MET A 102 5.33 8.06 -29.76
N ILE A 103 5.58 8.26 -28.47
CA ILE A 103 6.24 7.28 -27.60
C ILE A 103 5.42 5.98 -27.52
N LYS A 104 4.10 6.07 -27.34
CA LYS A 104 3.21 4.91 -27.34
C LYS A 104 3.32 4.10 -28.63
N ASN A 105 3.37 4.77 -29.78
CA ASN A 105 3.50 4.09 -31.07
C ASN A 105 4.84 3.36 -31.19
N ILE A 106 5.94 4.00 -30.78
CA ILE A 106 7.27 3.37 -30.77
C ILE A 106 7.30 2.14 -29.86
N ILE A 107 6.77 2.25 -28.64
CA ILE A 107 6.68 1.13 -27.68
C ILE A 107 5.90 -0.04 -28.29
N ASN A 108 4.77 0.23 -28.96
CA ASN A 108 3.99 -0.81 -29.61
C ASN A 108 4.77 -1.51 -30.74
N GLU A 109 5.53 -0.77 -31.54
CA GLU A 109 6.37 -1.36 -32.60
C GLU A 109 7.52 -2.19 -32.03
N ILE A 110 8.15 -1.72 -30.95
CA ILE A 110 9.15 -2.49 -30.20
C ILE A 110 8.55 -3.82 -29.74
N PHE A 111 7.41 -3.81 -29.06
CA PHE A 111 6.80 -5.05 -28.55
C PHE A 111 6.36 -6.00 -29.66
N LYS A 112 5.85 -5.49 -30.78
CA LYS A 112 5.57 -6.32 -31.98
C LYS A 112 6.82 -7.04 -32.49
N THR A 113 7.99 -6.39 -32.42
CA THR A 113 9.26 -6.94 -32.90
C THR A 113 9.76 -8.11 -32.04
N PHE A 114 9.50 -8.08 -30.73
CA PHE A 114 9.93 -9.11 -29.78
C PHE A 114 8.87 -10.19 -29.49
N SER A 115 7.70 -10.11 -30.12
CA SER A 115 6.60 -11.08 -29.94
C SER A 115 6.56 -12.18 -31.03
N LYS A 116 7.68 -12.41 -31.74
CA LYS A 116 7.90 -13.51 -32.69
C LYS A 116 8.93 -14.47 -32.14
#